data_AF-A0A0B7IIJ0-F1
#
_entry.id   AF-A0A0B7IIJ0-F1
#
_cell.length_a   1.000
_cell.length_b   1.000
_cell.length_c   1.000
_cell.angle_alpha   90.00
_cell.angle_beta   90.00
_cell.angle_gamma   90.00
#
_symmetry.space_group_name_H-M   'P 1'
#
loop_
_entity.id
_entity.type
_entity.pdbx_description
1 polymer ?
#
loop_
_entity_poly.entity_id
_entity_poly.type
_entity_poly.pdbx_seq_one_letter_code
_entity_poly.pdbx_strand_id
1 'polypeptide(L)'
;MIKVALFDFCETLVSFQTADRFVDFVRKKTKSTRMLFWEYVRFLLVKFRFFRIISIFFPKNNWHKKLKMYQLKGFSQKKLRELSQEYYTLEIRPNLILPIQQQLEEKQTQDMNICVVSGGFFYIYRALL
;
A
#
# COMPACT_ATOMS: atom_id res chain seq x y z
N MET A 1 -33.94 -3.30 -0.48
CA MET A 1 -32.91 -2.82 -1.41
C MET A 1 -31.60 -2.78 -0.64
N ILE A 2 -30.56 -3.51 -1.07
CA ILE A 2 -29.30 -3.58 -0.35
C ILE A 2 -28.56 -2.25 -0.52
N LYS A 3 -28.25 -1.57 0.57
CA LYS A 3 -27.44 -0.34 0.57
C LYS A 3 -25.98 -0.70 0.76
N VAL A 4 -25.11 -0.19 -0.10
CA VAL A 4 -23.66 -0.44 -0.04
C VAL A 4 -22.93 0.88 0.16
N ALA A 5 -21.99 0.92 1.11
CA ALA A 5 -21.05 2.02 1.30
C ALA A 5 -19.67 1.59 0.79
N LEU A 6 -19.12 2.35 -0.16
CA LEU A 6 -17.81 2.09 -0.75
C LEU A 6 -16.78 3.06 -0.17
N PHE A 7 -15.68 2.52 0.33
CA PHE A 7 -14.56 3.31 0.83
C PHE A 7 -13.29 2.94 0.06
N ASP A 8 -12.54 3.94 -0.42
CA ASP A 8 -11.13 3.69 -0.73
C ASP A 8 -10.33 3.57 0.58
N PHE A 9 -9.15 2.97 0.49
CA PHE A 9 -8.28 2.76 1.63
C PHE A 9 -7.18 3.83 1.72
N CYS A 10 -6.29 3.87 0.72
CA CYS A 10 -5.15 4.78 0.73
C CYS A 10 -5.65 6.21 0.62
N GLU A 11 -5.12 7.11 1.46
CA GLU A 11 -5.50 8.53 1.49
C GLU A 11 -6.99 8.78 1.76
N THR A 12 -7.73 7.75 2.22
CA THR A 12 -9.15 7.83 2.59
C THR A 12 -9.37 7.28 4.00
N LEU A 13 -9.13 5.98 4.21
CA LEU A 13 -9.19 5.38 5.55
C LEU A 13 -7.88 5.57 6.34
N VAL A 14 -6.76 5.69 5.63
CA VAL A 14 -5.43 5.92 6.20
C VAL A 14 -4.75 7.07 5.46
N SER A 15 -3.96 7.88 6.17
CA SER A 15 -3.40 9.14 5.67
C SER A 15 -2.24 9.01 4.65
N PHE A 16 -2.01 7.82 4.07
CA PHE A 16 -0.90 7.58 3.15
C PHE A 16 -1.12 6.42 2.17
N GLN A 17 -0.25 6.33 1.16
CA GLN A 17 -0.17 5.21 0.21
C GLN A 17 0.43 3.96 0.87
N THR A 18 -0.42 3.00 1.23
CA THR A 18 0.00 1.85 2.07
C THR A 18 0.93 0.87 1.39
N ALA A 19 0.74 0.65 0.08
CA ALA A 19 1.59 -0.26 -0.70
C ALA A 19 3.04 0.22 -0.75
N ASP A 20 3.26 1.50 -1.03
CA ASP A 20 4.60 2.08 -1.14
C ASP A 20 5.30 2.09 0.22
N ARG A 21 4.59 2.51 1.27
CA ARG A 21 5.14 2.49 2.64
C ARG A 21 5.39 1.07 3.15
N PHE A 22 4.62 0.07 2.73
CA PHE A 22 4.87 -1.32 3.11
C PHE A 22 6.21 -1.82 2.57
N VAL A 23 6.56 -1.50 1.30
CA VAL A 23 7.88 -1.84 0.76
C VAL A 23 8.99 -1.19 1.59
N ASP A 24 8.80 0.08 1.96
CA ASP A 24 9.77 0.80 2.78
C ASP A 24 9.91 0.18 4.18
N PHE A 25 8.79 -0.23 4.79
CA PHE A 25 8.74 -0.94 6.06
C PHE A 25 9.49 -2.27 5.99
N VAL A 26 9.19 -3.12 5.00
CA VAL A 26 9.87 -4.40 4.81
C VAL A 26 11.37 -4.21 4.60
N ARG A 27 11.77 -3.21 3.82
CA ARG A 27 13.19 -2.88 3.60
C ARG A 27 13.89 -2.47 4.88
N LYS A 28 13.29 -1.58 5.67
CA LYS A 28 13.82 -1.14 6.98
C LYS A 28 13.92 -2.30 7.97
N LYS A 29 12.88 -3.13 8.05
CA LYS A 29 12.78 -4.24 9.00
C LYS A 29 13.78 -5.35 8.69
N THR A 30 13.90 -5.72 7.43
CA THR A 30 14.74 -6.86 7.00
C THR A 30 16.18 -6.48 6.72
N LYS A 31 16.46 -5.18 6.53
CA LYS A 31 17.76 -4.65 6.09
C LYS A 31 18.30 -5.37 4.84
N SER A 32 17.40 -5.85 3.97
CA SER A 32 17.76 -6.60 2.78
C SER A 32 18.64 -5.77 1.85
N THR A 33 19.89 -6.20 1.66
CA THR A 33 20.87 -5.54 0.78
C THR A 33 20.36 -5.46 -0.66
N ARG A 34 19.65 -6.50 -1.13
CA ARG A 34 18.98 -6.49 -2.44
C ARG A 34 17.95 -5.37 -2.54
N MET A 35 17.09 -5.19 -1.54
CA MET A 35 16.09 -4.11 -1.56
C MET A 35 16.75 -2.74 -1.53
N LEU A 36 17.80 -2.57 -0.72
CA LEU A 36 18.57 -1.32 -0.67
C LEU A 36 19.24 -0.99 -2.02
N PHE A 37 19.82 -1.99 -2.67
CA PHE A 37 20.38 -1.86 -4.02
C PHE A 37 19.33 -1.40 -5.03
N TRP A 38 18.17 -2.07 -5.08
CA TRP A 38 17.09 -1.69 -6.01
C TRP A 38 16.49 -0.32 -5.71
N GLU A 39 16.47 0.09 -4.44
CA GLU A 39 16.08 1.44 -4.06
C GLU A 39 17.08 2.49 -4.55
N TYR A 40 18.38 2.21 -4.45
CA TYR A 40 19.42 3.05 -5.00
C TYR A 40 19.30 3.17 -6.53
N VAL A 41 19.09 2.06 -7.23
CA VAL A 41 18.81 2.07 -8.68
C VAL A 41 17.57 2.91 -9.00
N ARG A 42 16.46 2.70 -8.27
CA ARG A 42 15.24 3.50 -8.44
C ARG A 42 15.50 4.98 -8.27
N PHE A 43 16.27 5.37 -7.25
CA PHE A 43 16.66 6.75 -6.99
C PHE A 43 17.45 7.35 -8.15
N LEU A 44 18.43 6.63 -8.70
CA LEU A 44 19.16 7.07 -9.89
C LEU A 44 18.23 7.26 -11.10
N LEU A 45 17.33 6.31 -11.36
CA LEU A 45 16.38 6.41 -12.47
C LEU A 45 15.42 7.60 -12.32
N VAL A 46 15.00 7.92 -11.10
CA VAL A 46 14.22 9.15 -10.82
C VAL A 46 15.06 10.39 -11.09
N LYS A 47 16.31 10.43 -10.60
CA LYS A 47 17.23 11.56 -10.77
C LYS A 47 17.46 11.90 -12.24
N PHE A 48 17.63 10.88 -13.10
CA PHE A 48 17.81 11.06 -14.54
C PHE A 48 16.48 11.20 -15.33
N ARG A 49 15.34 11.37 -14.63
CA ARG A 49 14.00 11.51 -15.22
C ARG A 49 13.62 10.35 -16.17
N PHE A 50 14.24 9.19 -16.00
CA PHE A 50 14.08 8.03 -16.87
C PHE A 50 12.62 7.58 -16.97
N PHE A 51 11.92 7.55 -15.84
CA PHE A 51 10.49 7.19 -15.80
C PHE A 51 9.61 8.16 -16.59
N ARG A 52 9.96 9.46 -16.66
CA ARG A 52 9.24 10.45 -17.47
C ARG A 52 9.40 10.16 -18.95
N ILE A 53 10.61 9.80 -19.37
CA ILE A 53 10.91 9.45 -20.77
C ILE A 53 10.13 8.20 -21.16
N ILE A 54 10.20 7.14 -20.35
CA ILE A 54 9.49 5.89 -20.64
C ILE A 54 7.97 6.07 -20.61
N SER A 55 7.42 6.91 -19.73
CA SER A 55 5.97 7.16 -19.71
C SER A 55 5.44 7.81 -20.99
N ILE A 56 6.28 8.44 -21.82
CA ILE A 56 5.86 8.96 -23.13
C ILE A 56 5.58 7.78 -24.08
N PHE A 57 6.47 6.78 -24.09
CA PHE A 57 6.34 5.60 -24.95
C PHE A 57 5.35 4.57 -24.39
N PHE A 58 5.19 4.50 -23.07
CA PHE A 58 4.33 3.54 -22.37
C PHE A 58 3.47 4.22 -21.29
N PRO A 59 2.50 5.08 -21.69
CA PRO A 59 1.77 5.96 -20.77
C PRO A 59 0.90 5.24 -19.74
N LYS A 60 0.42 4.03 -20.06
CA LYS A 60 -0.42 3.23 -19.15
C LYS A 60 0.37 2.51 -18.06
N ASN A 61 1.71 2.60 -18.06
CA ASN A 61 2.56 1.76 -17.22
C ASN A 61 3.26 2.58 -16.12
N ASN A 62 2.88 2.35 -14.86
CA ASN A 62 3.55 2.99 -13.73
C ASN A 62 4.82 2.20 -13.32
N TRP A 63 5.87 2.37 -14.13
CA TRP A 63 7.16 1.68 -13.95
C TRP A 63 7.83 1.97 -12.61
N HIS A 64 7.65 3.18 -12.08
CA HIS A 64 8.20 3.58 -10.79
C HIS A 64 7.60 2.75 -9.65
N LYS A 65 6.26 2.64 -9.60
CA LYS A 65 5.57 1.80 -8.62
C LYS A 65 5.93 0.32 -8.82
N LYS A 66 5.97 -0.17 -10.07
CA LYS A 66 6.36 -1.55 -10.36
C LYS A 66 7.77 -1.89 -9.87
N LEU A 67 8.75 -0.99 -10.06
CA LEU A 67 10.11 -1.21 -9.58
C LEU A 67 10.17 -1.22 -8.05
N LYS A 68 9.41 -0.35 -7.37
CA LYS A 68 9.30 -0.37 -5.91
C LYS A 68 8.71 -1.69 -5.42
N MET A 69 7.62 -2.16 -6.02
CA MET A 69 7.01 -3.45 -5.69
C MET A 69 7.94 -4.64 -5.95
N TYR A 70 8.75 -4.59 -7.01
CA TYR A 70 9.72 -5.64 -7.35
C TYR A 70 10.71 -5.91 -6.21
N GLN A 71 10.95 -4.95 -5.32
CA GLN A 71 11.83 -5.14 -4.16
C GLN A 71 11.32 -6.23 -3.21
N LEU A 72 10.02 -6.52 -3.17
CA LEU A 72 9.45 -7.62 -2.38
C LEU A 72 9.71 -9.01 -2.99
N LYS A 73 10.21 -9.09 -4.23
CA LYS A 73 10.50 -10.37 -4.89
C LYS A 73 11.60 -11.11 -4.15
N GLY A 74 11.30 -12.33 -3.72
CA GLY A 74 12.22 -13.20 -2.97
C GLY A 74 11.75 -13.50 -1.55
N PHE A 75 10.76 -12.77 -1.02
CA PHE A 75 10.10 -13.12 0.23
C PHE A 75 8.99 -14.15 -0.01
N SER A 76 8.88 -15.12 0.91
CA SER A 76 7.74 -16.07 0.89
C SER A 76 6.45 -15.35 1.26
N GLN A 77 5.31 -15.85 0.78
CA GLN A 77 4.01 -15.28 1.15
C GLN A 77 3.78 -15.32 2.66
N LYS A 78 4.23 -16.38 3.34
CA LYS A 78 4.16 -16.49 4.80
C LYS A 78 4.89 -15.32 5.45
N LYS A 79 6.12 -15.04 5.01
CA LYS A 79 6.91 -13.94 5.58
C LYS A 79 6.28 -12.57 5.32
N LEU A 80 5.75 -12.36 4.11
CA LEU A 80 5.06 -11.11 3.78
C LEU A 80 3.77 -10.92 4.60
N ARG A 81 3.05 -12.00 4.93
CA ARG A 81 1.88 -11.95 5.82
C ARG A 81 2.26 -11.60 7.26
N GLU A 82 3.32 -12.20 7.80
CA GLU A 82 3.82 -11.85 9.13
C GLU A 82 4.22 -10.36 9.21
N LEU A 83 4.95 -9.88 8.19
CA LEU A 83 5.36 -8.48 8.10
C LEU A 83 4.16 -7.53 7.90
N SER A 84 3.10 -7.95 7.21
CA SER A 84 1.92 -7.09 7.01
C SER A 84 1.10 -6.92 8.28
N GLN A 85 1.04 -7.94 9.15
CA GLN A 85 0.42 -7.82 10.48
C GLN A 85 1.17 -6.85 11.38
N GLU A 86 2.51 -6.92 11.37
CA GLU A 86 3.35 -5.99 12.12
C GLU A 86 3.19 -4.56 11.58
N TYR A 87 3.22 -4.41 10.25
CA TYR A 87 3.00 -3.13 9.58
C TYR A 87 1.63 -2.52 9.89
N TYR A 88 0.58 -3.34 9.96
CA TYR A 88 -0.74 -2.87 10.34
C TYR A 88 -0.73 -2.21 11.72
N THR A 89 -0.13 -2.90 12.69
CA THR A 89 -0.07 -2.44 14.08
C THR A 89 0.77 -1.18 14.24
N LEU A 90 1.92 -1.12 13.58
CA LEU A 90 2.90 -0.06 13.79
C LEU A 90 2.69 1.18 12.91
N GLU A 91 2.16 1.01 11.70
CA GLU A 91 2.12 2.08 10.70
C GLU A 91 0.69 2.41 10.26
N ILE A 92 -0.18 1.42 10.04
CA ILE A 92 -1.54 1.69 9.54
C ILE A 92 -2.46 2.18 10.65
N ARG A 93 -2.64 1.37 11.71
CA ARG A 93 -3.59 1.64 12.80
C ARG A 93 -3.38 3.02 13.45
N PRO A 94 -2.15 3.48 13.74
CA PRO A 94 -1.94 4.80 14.34
C PRO A 94 -2.23 5.97 13.38
N ASN A 95 -2.34 5.72 12.08
CA ASN A 95 -2.49 6.73 11.04
C ASN A 95 -3.86 6.64 10.33
N LEU A 96 -4.84 5.94 10.93
CA LEU A 96 -6.22 5.96 10.46
C LEU A 96 -6.78 7.39 10.55
N ILE A 97 -7.56 7.77 9.55
CA ILE A 97 -8.20 9.09 9.51
C ILE A 97 -9.47 9.01 10.35
N LEU A 98 -9.39 9.51 11.60
CA LEU A 98 -10.45 9.37 12.59
C LEU A 98 -11.84 9.83 12.09
N PRO A 99 -12.00 10.97 11.39
CA PRO A 99 -13.30 11.37 10.85
C PRO A 99 -13.91 10.36 9.86
N ILE A 100 -13.06 9.69 9.05
CA ILE A 100 -13.54 8.68 8.09
C ILE A 100 -13.83 7.36 8.80
N GLN A 101 -13.06 7.03 9.84
CA GLN A 101 -13.36 5.89 10.70
C GLN A 101 -14.73 6.05 11.38
N GLN A 102 -15.03 7.22 11.94
CA GLN A 102 -16.33 7.51 12.54
C GLN A 102 -17.47 7.37 11.53
N GLN A 103 -17.29 7.90 10.31
CA GLN A 103 -18.27 7.69 9.23
C GLN A 103 -18.44 6.22 8.89
N LEU A 104 -17.37 5.43 8.86
CA LEU A 104 -17.45 3.99 8.62
C LEU A 104 -18.26 3.30 9.73
N GLU A 105 -17.97 3.60 10.99
CA GLU A 105 -18.68 3.07 12.16
C GLU A 105 -20.17 3.46 12.13
N GLU A 106 -20.50 4.71 11.82
CA GLU A 106 -21.89 5.16 11.64
C GLU A 106 -22.60 4.36 10.54
N LYS A 107 -21.95 4.13 9.39
CA LYS A 107 -22.53 3.36 8.27
C LYS A 107 -22.76 1.89 8.64
N GLN A 108 -21.92 1.31 9.51
CA GLN A 108 -22.13 -0.07 10.01
C GLN A 108 -23.43 -0.18 10.80
N THR A 109 -23.79 0.85 11.58
CA THR A 109 -25.04 0.86 12.36
C THR A 109 -26.31 1.04 11.51
N GLN A 110 -26.18 1.41 10.23
CA GLN A 110 -27.29 1.74 9.32
C GLN A 110 -27.74 0.56 8.43
N ASP A 111 -27.41 -0.70 8.81
CA ASP A 111 -27.69 -1.91 8.02
C ASP A 111 -27.17 -1.81 6.57
N MET A 112 -26.02 -1.15 6.40
CA MET A 112 -25.34 -1.01 5.12
C MET A 112 -24.21 -2.02 4.99
N ASN A 113 -24.08 -2.62 3.81
CA ASN A 113 -22.91 -3.41 3.46
C ASN A 113 -21.72 -2.48 3.20
N ILE A 114 -20.67 -2.60 4.00
CA ILE A 114 -19.44 -1.83 3.80
C ILE A 114 -18.47 -2.63 2.94
N CYS A 115 -17.96 -2.00 1.89
CA CYS A 115 -16.93 -2.57 1.03
C CYS A 115 -15.76 -1.60 0.88
N VAL A 116 -14.57 -2.08 1.22
CA VAL A 116 -13.31 -1.36 0.96
C VAL A 116 -12.84 -1.74 -0.45
N VAL A 117 -12.77 -0.76 -1.35
CA VAL A 117 -12.33 -0.93 -2.72
C VAL A 117 -10.99 -0.23 -2.88
N SER A 118 -9.90 -0.99 -3.03
CA SER A 118 -8.57 -0.38 -3.11
C SER A 118 -7.64 -1.11 -4.07
N GLY A 119 -6.75 -0.34 -4.70
CA GLY A 119 -5.76 -0.84 -5.67
C GLY A 119 -4.42 -1.29 -5.07
N GLY A 120 -4.28 -1.35 -3.75
CA GLY A 120 -3.06 -1.81 -3.08
C GLY A 120 -3.04 -3.32 -2.86
N PHE A 121 -2.21 -3.80 -1.92
CA PHE A 121 -1.96 -5.24 -1.76
C PHE A 121 -3.02 -5.97 -0.95
N PHE A 122 -3.54 -7.09 -1.48
CA PHE A 122 -4.44 -8.01 -0.78
C PHE A 122 -3.94 -8.44 0.62
N TYR A 123 -2.62 -8.60 0.80
CA TYR A 123 -2.02 -8.99 2.09
C TYR A 123 -2.07 -7.91 3.17
N ILE A 124 -2.27 -6.63 2.79
CA ILE A 124 -2.38 -5.51 3.71
C ILE A 124 -3.83 -5.42 4.23
N TYR A 125 -4.82 -5.62 3.35
CA TYR A 125 -6.24 -5.45 3.68
C TYR A 125 -6.79 -6.55 4.59
N ARG A 126 -6.25 -7.75 4.50
CA ARG A 126 -6.71 -8.89 5.30
C ARG A 126 -6.39 -8.79 6.80
N ALA A 127 -5.64 -7.77 7.21
CA ALA A 127 -5.39 -7.46 8.63
C ALA A 127 -6.35 -6.39 9.19
N LEU A 128 -7.18 -5.76 8.34
CA LEU A 128 -8.12 -4.69 8.70
C LEU A 128 -9.56 -5.17 8.91
N LEU A 129 -9.88 -6.37 8.42
CA LEU A 129 -11.17 -7.06 8.54
C LEU A 129 -10.97 -8.33 9.35
#